data_AF-A0A357EKE8-F1
#
_entry.id   AF-A0A357EKE8-F1
#
_cell.length_a   1.000
_cell.length_b   1.000
_cell.length_c   1.000
_cell.angle_alpha   90.00
_cell.angle_beta   90.00
_cell.angle_gamma   90.00
#
_symmetry.space_group_name_H-M   'P 1'
#
loop_
_entity.id
_entity.type
_entity.pdbx_description
1 polymer ?
#
loop_
_entity_poly.entity_id
_entity_poly.type
_entity_poly.pdbx_seq_one_letter_code
_entity_poly.pdbx_strand_id
1 'polypeptide(L)' 'MTPQLAFNAGYRFHHISNAGTAFPNLGLNASLPFGGFSFYF' A
#
# COMPACT_ATOMS: atom_id res chain seq x y z
N MET A 1 25.53 -0.56 -5.59
CA MET A 1 24.25 -0.78 -6.30
C MET A 1 24.60 -1.14 -7.73
N THR A 2 24.15 -2.27 -8.24
CA THR A 2 24.38 -2.65 -9.65
C THR A 2 23.33 -1.96 -10.52
N PRO A 3 23.60 -1.65 -11.81
CA PRO A 3 22.61 -1.02 -12.69
C PRO A 3 21.31 -1.81 -12.87
N GLN A 4 21.33 -3.11 -12.58
CA GLN A 4 20.22 -4.05 -12.71
C GLN A 4 19.29 -4.08 -11.50
N LEU A 5 19.76 -3.60 -10.34
CA LEU A 5 19.04 -3.64 -9.08
C LEU A 5 18.57 -2.23 -8.67
N ALA A 6 17.27 -2.09 -8.46
CA ALA A 6 16.66 -0.88 -7.92
C ALA A 6 16.05 -1.17 -6.54
N PHE A 7 16.24 -0.27 -5.57
CA PHE A 7 15.51 -0.30 -4.30
C PHE A 7 14.28 0.60 -4.39
N ASN A 8 13.19 0.16 -3.78
CA ASN A 8 11.93 0.88 -3.72
C ASN A 8 11.55 1.10 -2.27
N ALA A 9 11.08 2.30 -1.96
CA ALA A 9 10.42 2.62 -0.71
C ALA A 9 9.22 3.50 -1.04
N GLY A 10 8.13 3.31 -0.32
CA GLY A 10 6.92 4.06 -0.56
C GLY A 10 5.96 3.98 0.60
N TYR A 11 4.90 4.76 0.46
CA TYR A 11 3.83 4.86 1.43
C TYR A 11 2.50 4.88 0.71
N ARG A 12 1.53 4.12 1.22
CA ARG A 12 0.17 4.13 0.71
C ARG A 12 -0.83 4.23 1.84
N PHE A 13 -1.78 5.13 1.69
CA PHE A 13 -2.95 5.22 2.54
C PHE A 13 -4.11 4.41 1.93
N HIS A 14 -4.83 3.67 2.77
CA HIS A 14 -6.04 2.94 2.38
C HIS A 14 -7.20 3.36 3.28
N HIS A 15 -8.33 3.64 2.65
CA HIS A 15 -9.63 3.76 3.29
C HIS A 15 -10.57 2.71 2.69
N ILE A 16 -11.16 1.87 3.54
CA ILE A 16 -12.12 0.84 3.16
C ILE A 16 -13.34 0.99 4.05
N SER A 17 -14.55 1.00 3.48
CA SER A 17 -15.80 1.03 4.23
C SER A 17 -16.89 0.23 3.49
N ASN A 18 -18.03 -0.02 4.14
CA ASN A 18 -19.12 -0.76 3.52
C ASN A 18 -20.05 0.12 2.66
N ALA A 19 -19.70 1.39 2.46
CA ALA A 19 -20.46 2.39 1.71
C ALA A 19 -21.94 2.52 2.15
N GLY A 20 -22.28 2.14 3.38
CA GLY A 20 -23.64 2.19 3.91
C GLY A 20 -24.51 0.98 3.55
N THR A 21 -23.95 -0.08 2.96
CA THR A 21 -24.70 -1.31 2.63
C THR A 21 -25.15 -2.09 3.85
N ALA A 22 -24.54 -1.85 5.02
CA ALA A 22 -24.99 -2.37 6.32
C ALA A 22 -24.66 -1.39 7.45
N PHE A 23 -25.53 -1.28 8.46
CA PHE A 23 -25.30 -0.40 9.61
C PHE A 23 -24.59 -1.13 10.76
N PRO A 24 -23.57 -0.52 11.42
CA PRO A 24 -22.97 0.79 11.12
C PRO A 24 -21.97 0.76 9.95
N ASN A 25 -21.80 1.88 9.25
CA ASN A 25 -20.77 2.05 8.23
C ASN A 25 -19.41 2.40 8.87
N LEU A 26 -18.74 1.39 9.40
CA LEU A 26 -17.40 1.57 9.97
C LEU A 26 -16.36 1.64 8.83
N GLY A 27 -15.58 2.72 8.83
CA GLY A 27 -14.44 2.89 7.93
C GLY A 27 -13.14 2.38 8.58
N LEU A 28 -12.40 1.54 7.88
CA LEU A 28 -11.05 1.13 8.23
C LEU A 28 -10.05 2.01 7.48
N ASN A 29 -9.19 2.70 8.25
CA ASN A 29 -8.10 3.51 7.72
C ASN A 29 -6.76 2.83 8.05
N ALA A 30 -5.92 2.63 7.05
CA ALA A 30 -4.64 1.97 7.22
C ALA A 30 -3.51 2.72 6.49
N SER A 31 -2.42 2.92 7.23
CA SER A 31 -1.17 3.52 6.75
C SER A 31 -0.19 2.40 6.44
N LEU A 32 0.13 2.19 5.16
CA LEU A 32 1.00 1.11 4.70
C LEU A 32 2.30 1.68 4.14
N PRO A 33 3.35 1.85 4.97
CA PRO A 33 4.71 1.96 4.45
C PRO A 33 5.11 0.64 3.80
N PHE A 34 5.81 0.70 2.69
CA PHE A 34 6.35 -0.48 2.02
C PHE A 34 7.77 -0.23 1.51
N GLY A 35 8.53 -1.30 1.38
CA GLY A 35 9.87 -1.28 0.81
C GLY A 35 10.13 -2.59 0.06
N GLY A 36 11.04 -2.55 -0.90
CA GLY A 36 11.38 -3.72 -1.70
C GLY A 36 12.51 -3.43 -2.69
N PHE A 37 12.71 -4.34 -3.63
CA PHE A 37 13.67 -4.19 -4.71
C PHE A 37 13.12 -4.76 -6.01
N SER A 38 13.61 -4.25 -7.13
CA SER A 38 13.30 -4.72 -8.48
C SER A 38 14.60 -5.10 -9.17
N PHE A 39 14.57 -6.16 -9.98
CA PHE A 39 15.70 -6.61 -10.76
C PHE A 39 15.27 -6.83 -12.22
N TYR A 40 16.09 -6.41 -13.18
CA TYR A 40 15.88 -6.73 -14.60
C TYR A 40 17.01 -7.60 -15.15
N PHE A 41 16.64 -8.51 -16.04
CA PHE A 41 17.51 -9.50 -16.68
C PHE A 41 17.71 -9.20 -18.17
#